data_AF-A0A146MFV8-F1
#
_entry.id   AF-A0A146MFV8-F1
#
_cell.length_a   1.000
_cell.length_b   1.000
_cell.length_c   1.000
_cell.angle_alpha   90.00
_cell.angle_beta   90.00
_cell.angle_gamma   90.00
#
_symmetry.space_group_name_H-M   'P 1'
#
loop_
_entity.id
_entity.type
_entity.pdbx_description
1 polymer ?
#
loop_
_entity_poly.entity_id
_entity_poly.type
_entity_poly.pdbx_seq_one_letter_code
_entity_poly.pdbx_strand_id
1 'polypeptide(L)'
;MLMRDTLLSMELNPYQIVSLCVAAQYTSSLMLPLALFYNIVDLPTALVINNAEEKHNIAVSGEIAGYHDIREADAQVKVCACATTWKMMKHLSLSDCMAGPWAASSADSVTSSRTSSD
;
A
#
# COMPACT_ATOMS: atom_id res chain seq x y z
N MET A 1 -2.77 -0.08 -22.34
CA MET A 1 -1.84 -1.20 -22.07
C MET A 1 -0.64 -0.77 -21.24
N LEU A 2 0.10 0.27 -21.66
CA LEU A 2 1.34 0.74 -21.01
C LEU A 2 1.37 0.72 -19.46
N MET A 3 0.38 1.30 -18.78
CA MET A 3 0.39 1.38 -17.30
C MET A 3 0.30 0.01 -16.63
N ARG A 4 -0.59 -0.87 -17.10
CA ARG A 4 -0.72 -2.23 -16.56
C ARG A 4 0.59 -3.00 -16.75
N ASP A 5 1.15 -2.94 -17.94
CA ASP A 5 2.38 -3.66 -18.29
C ASP A 5 3.57 -3.13 -17.47
N THR A 6 3.61 -1.81 -17.24
CA THR A 6 4.61 -1.17 -16.36
C THR A 6 4.48 -1.68 -14.93
N LEU A 7 3.27 -1.71 -14.36
CA LEU A 7 3.05 -2.20 -13.00
C LEU A 7 3.43 -3.68 -12.86
N LEU A 8 3.17 -4.50 -13.88
CA LEU A 8 3.58 -5.91 -13.89
C LEU A 8 5.10 -6.07 -13.93
N SER A 9 5.81 -5.18 -14.62
CA SER A 9 7.28 -5.19 -14.68
C SER A 9 7.98 -4.71 -13.39
N MET A 10 7.24 -4.12 -12.44
CA MET A 10 7.82 -3.62 -11.19
C MET A 10 8.12 -4.73 -10.16
N GLU A 11 7.71 -5.98 -10.42
CA GLU A 11 7.96 -7.15 -9.54
C GLU A 11 7.64 -6.90 -8.06
N LEU A 12 6.56 -6.16 -7.79
CA LEU A 12 6.19 -5.75 -6.44
C LEU A 12 5.82 -6.97 -5.57
N ASN A 13 6.32 -6.99 -4.34
CA ASN A 13 5.90 -7.99 -3.37
C ASN A 13 4.48 -7.70 -2.82
N PRO A 14 3.80 -8.67 -2.17
CA PRO A 14 2.41 -8.50 -1.74
C PRO A 14 2.20 -7.31 -0.79
N TYR A 15 3.17 -7.02 0.08
CA TYR A 15 3.09 -5.87 1.01
C TYR A 15 3.19 -4.53 0.27
N GLN A 16 4.04 -4.46 -0.75
CA GLN A 16 4.15 -3.29 -1.63
C GLN A 16 2.88 -3.09 -2.46
N ILE A 17 2.28 -4.17 -2.97
CA ILE A 17 0.99 -4.11 -3.68
C ILE A 17 -0.10 -3.55 -2.77
N VAL A 18 -0.26 -4.10 -1.55
CA VAL A 18 -1.26 -3.59 -0.59
C VAL A 18 -1.01 -2.13 -0.24
N SER A 19 0.25 -1.75 -0.01
CA SER A 19 0.62 -0.34 0.27
C SER A 19 0.25 0.58 -0.90
N LEU A 20 0.47 0.14 -2.14
CA LEU A 20 0.10 0.90 -3.34
C LEU A 20 -1.41 1.03 -3.50
N CYS A 21 -2.17 -0.06 -3.30
CA CYS A 21 -3.63 -0.02 -3.40
C CYS A 21 -4.25 0.92 -2.35
N VAL A 22 -3.83 0.81 -1.09
CA VAL A 22 -4.36 1.66 -0.01
C VAL A 22 -3.97 3.11 -0.23
N ALA A 23 -2.70 3.40 -0.56
CA ALA A 23 -2.27 4.76 -0.85
C ALA A 23 -3.03 5.35 -2.06
N ALA A 24 -3.26 4.55 -3.11
CA ALA A 24 -4.00 5.01 -4.28
C ALA A 24 -5.47 5.30 -3.98
N GLN A 25 -6.09 4.52 -3.09
CA GLN A 25 -7.46 4.76 -2.64
C GLN A 25 -7.57 6.07 -1.85
N TYR A 26 -6.68 6.29 -0.88
CA TYR A 26 -6.72 7.46 -0.01
C TYR A 26 -6.25 8.76 -0.68
N THR A 27 -5.48 8.64 -1.76
CA THR A 27 -5.07 9.78 -2.57
C THR A 27 -5.91 9.97 -3.84
N SER A 28 -6.87 9.08 -4.10
CA SER A 28 -7.62 9.00 -5.35
C SER A 28 -6.72 9.05 -6.60
N SER A 29 -5.47 8.57 -6.49
CA SER A 29 -4.43 8.75 -7.50
C SER A 29 -3.49 7.56 -7.51
N LEU A 30 -3.24 6.99 -8.69
CA LEU A 30 -2.17 6.00 -8.84
C LEU A 30 -0.78 6.66 -8.91
N MET A 31 -0.71 7.86 -9.47
CA MET A 31 0.56 8.54 -9.76
C MET A 31 1.24 9.09 -8.51
N LEU A 32 0.47 9.64 -7.57
CA LEU A 32 1.03 10.26 -6.36
C LEU A 32 1.72 9.23 -5.44
N PRO A 33 1.13 8.06 -5.14
CA PRO A 33 1.81 6.99 -4.43
C PRO A 33 3.07 6.50 -5.15
N LEU A 34 3.03 6.34 -6.49
CA LEU A 34 4.21 5.94 -7.26
C LEU A 34 5.33 6.98 -7.15
N ALA A 35 5.00 8.26 -7.27
CA ALA A 35 5.97 9.34 -7.09
C ALA A 35 6.59 9.34 -5.69
N LEU A 36 5.78 9.12 -4.65
CA LEU A 36 6.25 9.03 -3.26
C LEU A 36 7.14 7.80 -3.03
N PHE A 37 6.71 6.64 -3.48
CA PHE A 37 7.36 5.35 -3.23
C PHE A 37 8.69 5.18 -3.95
N TYR A 38 8.82 5.83 -5.10
CA TYR A 38 10.06 5.90 -5.87
C TYR A 38 10.90 7.16 -5.56
N ASN A 39 10.54 7.90 -4.50
CA ASN A 39 11.25 9.11 -4.02
C ASN A 39 11.37 10.23 -5.07
N ILE A 40 10.41 10.35 -5.99
CA ILE A 40 10.28 11.51 -6.88
C ILE A 40 9.79 12.73 -6.09
N VAL A 41 8.93 12.49 -5.10
CA VAL A 41 8.51 13.49 -4.11
C VAL A 41 8.72 12.93 -2.71
N ASP A 42 8.98 13.81 -1.74
CA ASP A 42 9.03 13.41 -0.33
C ASP A 42 7.61 13.31 0.27
N LEU A 43 7.51 12.72 1.47
CA LEU A 43 6.24 12.52 2.15
C LEU A 43 5.52 13.85 2.45
N PRO A 44 6.18 14.89 3.00
CA PRO A 44 5.53 16.19 3.20
C PRO A 44 4.95 16.78 1.91
N THR A 45 5.71 16.75 0.81
CA THR A 45 5.24 17.24 -0.49
C THR A 45 4.07 16.42 -1.00
N ALA A 46 4.12 15.09 -0.88
CA ALA A 46 3.02 14.23 -1.29
C ALA A 46 1.72 14.55 -0.53
N LEU A 47 1.79 14.77 0.78
CA LEU A 47 0.63 15.15 1.60
C LEU A 47 0.08 16.53 1.22
N VAL A 48 0.96 17.49 0.91
CA VAL A 48 0.54 18.81 0.42
C VAL A 48 -0.20 18.70 -0.92
N ILE A 49 0.32 17.91 -1.86
CA ILE A 49 -0.33 17.67 -3.16
C ILE A 49 -1.69 16.99 -2.95
N ASN A 50 -1.75 15.97 -2.09
CA ASN A 50 -2.97 15.23 -1.80
C ASN A 50 -4.10 16.14 -1.30
N ASN A 51 -3.75 17.11 -0.45
CA ASN A 51 -4.73 17.98 0.21
C ASN A 51 -4.95 19.29 -0.55
N ALA A 52 -4.37 19.48 -1.75
CA ALA A 52 -4.43 20.73 -2.48
C ALA A 52 -5.88 21.11 -2.89
N GLU A 53 -6.63 20.13 -3.39
CA GLU A 53 -8.04 20.32 -3.75
C GLU A 53 -8.89 20.64 -2.52
N GLU A 54 -8.69 19.92 -1.42
CA GLU A 54 -9.44 20.12 -0.18
C GLU A 54 -9.16 21.50 0.43
N LYS A 55 -7.89 21.92 0.47
CA LYS A 55 -7.51 23.27 0.90
C LYS A 55 -8.14 24.36 0.03
N HIS A 56 -8.24 24.14 -1.28
CA HIS A 56 -8.94 25.05 -2.16
C HIS A 56 -10.44 25.12 -1.84
N ASN A 57 -11.09 23.97 -1.64
CA ASN A 57 -12.51 23.90 -1.29
C ASN A 57 -12.82 24.63 0.02
N ILE A 58 -12.00 24.42 1.05
CA ILE A 58 -12.12 25.12 2.33
C ILE A 58 -11.94 26.62 2.15
N ALA A 59 -10.94 27.05 1.37
CA ALA A 59 -10.68 28.48 1.14
C ALA A 59 -11.81 29.19 0.38
N VAL A 60 -12.50 28.49 -0.54
CA VAL A 60 -13.57 29.07 -1.37
C VAL A 60 -14.95 28.94 -0.72
N SER A 61 -15.23 27.82 -0.07
CA SER A 61 -16.58 27.45 0.38
C SER A 61 -16.73 27.40 1.91
N GLY A 62 -15.63 27.59 2.65
CA GLY A 62 -15.58 27.46 4.10
C GLY A 62 -15.37 26.01 4.56
N GLU A 63 -14.97 25.87 5.82
CA GLU A 63 -14.72 24.57 6.46
C GLU A 63 -16.02 23.96 6.99
N ILE A 64 -16.27 22.70 6.63
CA ILE A 64 -17.24 21.82 7.27
C ILE A 64 -16.55 20.98 8.35
N ALA A 65 -16.74 21.38 9.61
CA ALA A 65 -16.21 20.65 10.77
C ALA A 65 -16.71 19.19 10.81
N GLY A 66 -15.82 18.26 11.16
CA GLY A 66 -16.11 16.82 11.19
C GLY A 66 -16.02 16.13 9.83
N TYR A 67 -16.02 16.87 8.72
CA TYR A 67 -15.85 16.33 7.38
C TYR A 67 -14.38 16.44 6.92
N HIS A 68 -13.81 17.65 6.95
CA HIS A 68 -12.46 17.88 6.41
C HIS A 68 -11.36 17.37 7.34
N ASP A 69 -11.49 17.60 8.65
CA ASP A 69 -10.51 17.27 9.68
C ASP A 69 -10.31 15.74 9.83
N ILE A 70 -11.40 14.99 9.94
CA ILE A 70 -11.36 13.53 10.09
C ILE A 70 -10.82 12.88 8.82
N ARG A 71 -11.29 13.33 7.65
CA ARG A 71 -10.87 12.78 6.35
C ARG A 71 -9.39 13.06 6.08
N GLU A 72 -8.93 14.28 6.38
CA GLU A 72 -7.52 14.65 6.22
C GLU A 72 -6.62 13.83 7.17
N ALA A 73 -6.99 13.73 8.44
CA ALA A 73 -6.22 12.96 9.42
C ALA A 73 -6.15 11.47 9.06
N ASP A 74 -7.25 10.84 8.65
CA ASP A 74 -7.24 9.43 8.23
C ASP A 74 -6.38 9.23 6.98
N ALA A 75 -6.52 10.08 5.96
CA ALA A 75 -5.70 10.01 4.75
C ALA A 75 -4.20 10.16 5.07
N GLN A 76 -3.82 11.12 5.92
CA GLN A 76 -2.43 11.32 6.32
C GLN A 76 -1.86 10.09 7.02
N VAL A 77 -2.57 9.51 8.00
CA VAL A 77 -2.12 8.32 8.73
C VAL A 77 -1.94 7.14 7.78
N LYS A 78 -2.89 6.91 6.86
CA LYS A 78 -2.86 5.79 5.91
C LYS A 78 -1.72 5.93 4.91
N VAL A 79 -1.51 7.13 4.35
CA VAL A 79 -0.39 7.39 3.43
C VAL A 79 0.95 7.24 4.14
N CYS A 80 1.10 7.74 5.37
CA CYS A 80 2.31 7.56 6.17
C CYS A 80 2.60 6.07 6.46
N ALA A 81 1.58 5.30 6.83
CA ALA A 81 1.69 3.87 7.08
C ALA A 81 2.11 3.10 5.82
N CYS A 82 1.52 3.44 4.66
CA CYS A 82 1.88 2.84 3.38
C CYS A 82 3.32 3.18 2.97
N ALA A 83 3.74 4.44 3.12
CA ALA A 83 5.11 4.87 2.83
C ALA A 83 6.14 4.17 3.72
N THR A 84 5.81 3.99 5.01
CA THR A 84 6.65 3.26 5.97
C THR A 84 6.74 1.78 5.60
N THR A 85 5.60 1.14 5.33
CA THR A 85 5.53 -0.27 4.91
C THR A 85 6.32 -0.49 3.63
N TRP A 86 6.15 0.38 2.63
CA TRP A 86 6.89 0.31 1.38
C TRP A 86 8.41 0.31 1.60
N LYS A 87 8.90 1.22 2.44
CA LYS A 87 10.33 1.30 2.78
C LYS A 87 10.81 0.06 3.53
N MET A 88 10.04 -0.40 4.50
CA MET A 88 10.39 -1.58 5.30
C MET A 88 10.42 -2.85 4.46
N MET A 89 9.51 -3.02 3.49
CA MET A 89 9.36 -4.25 2.74
C MET A 89 10.17 -4.28 1.43
N LYS A 90 10.89 -3.20 1.10
CA LYS A 90 11.67 -3.08 -0.15
C LYS A 90 12.74 -4.17 -0.34
N HIS A 91 13.22 -4.76 0.76
CA HIS A 91 14.27 -5.78 0.72
C HIS A 91 13.73 -7.21 0.59
N LEU A 92 12.40 -7.40 0.66
CA LEU A 92 11.78 -8.71 0.55
C LEU A 92 11.43 -9.01 -0.91
N SER A 93 11.92 -10.13 -1.41
CA SER A 93 11.48 -10.64 -2.71
C SER A 93 10.07 -11.24 -2.60
N LEU A 94 9.41 -11.41 -3.75
CA LEU A 94 8.13 -12.13 -3.82
C LEU A 94 8.27 -13.56 -3.28
N SER A 95 9.37 -14.25 -3.59
CA SER A 95 9.65 -15.60 -3.08
C SER A 95 9.78 -15.64 -1.56
N ASP A 96 10.45 -14.67 -0.95
CA ASP A 96 10.61 -14.63 0.51
C ASP A 96 9.27 -14.44 1.22
N CYS A 97 8.37 -13.65 0.62
CA CYS A 97 7.03 -13.44 1.16
C CYS A 97 6.17 -14.72 1.09
N MET A 98 6.38 -15.55 0.06
CA MET A 98 5.65 -16.81 -0.13
C MET A 98 6.24 -17.98 0.64
N ALA A 99 7.51 -17.90 1.05
CA ALA A 99 8.22 -18.93 1.83
C ALA A 99 7.90 -18.91 3.34
N GLY A 100 7.02 -18.03 3.79
CA GLY A 100 6.62 -17.91 5.20
C GLY A 100 6.01 -19.20 5.79
N PRO A 101 5.80 -19.27 7.12
CA PRO A 101 5.46 -20.50 7.87
C PRO A 101 4.20 -21.25 7.39
N TRP A 102 3.36 -20.61 6.58
CA TRP A 102 2.17 -21.20 5.94
C TRP A 102 2.51 -22.19 4.82
N ALA A 103 3.67 -22.05 4.16
CA ALA A 103 4.14 -23.02 3.16
C ALA A 103 4.52 -24.37 3.80
N ALA A 104 4.97 -24.35 5.06
CA ALA A 104 5.29 -25.56 5.82
C ALA A 104 4.03 -26.32 6.27
N SER A 105 2.94 -25.62 6.63
CA SER A 105 1.70 -26.29 7.09
C SER A 105 0.98 -27.07 5.99
N SER A 106 1.30 -26.82 4.72
CA SER A 106 0.72 -27.52 3.58
C SER A 106 1.38 -28.87 3.32
N ALA A 107 2.61 -29.09 3.81
CA ALA A 107 3.36 -30.33 3.61
C ALA A 107 3.04 -31.41 4.66
N ASP A 108 2.64 -31.01 5.88
CA ASP A 108 2.39 -31.95 6.99
C ASP A 108 1.01 -32.63 6.97
N SER A 109 0.08 -32.16 6.11
CA SER A 109 -1.27 -32.73 6.03
C SER A 109 -1.39 -33.96 5.11
N VAL A 110 -0.37 -34.28 4.30
CA VAL A 110 -0.42 -35.38 3.33
C VAL A 110 0.24 -36.67 3.85
N THR A 111 1.04 -36.59 4.92
CA THR A 111 1.81 -37.74 5.44
C THR A 111 1.15 -38.47 6.62
N SER A 112 0.09 -37.92 7.23
CA SER A 112 -0.52 -38.49 8.45
C SER A 112 -1.64 -39.52 8.22
N SER A 113 -1.93 -39.95 6.98
CA SER A 113 -3.02 -40.91 6.68
C SER A 113 -2.56 -42.29 6.19
N ARG A 114 -1.27 -42.64 6.30
CA ARG A 114 -0.76 -43.98 5.97
C ARG A 114 0.16 -44.53 7.06
N THR A 115 -0.38 -44.92 8.20
CA THR A 115 0.11 -46.06 9.02
C THR A 115 -0.83 -46.28 10.20
N SER A 116 -1.86 -47.11 9.99
CA SER A 116 -2.47 -47.90 11.05
C SER A 116 -3.23 -49.06 10.39
N SER A 117 -2.47 -50.05 9.95
CA SER A 117 -2.93 -51.41 9.73
C SER A 117 -1.78 -52.28 10.24
N ASP A 118 -1.93 -52.73 11.48
CA ASP A 118 -1.57 -54.04 12.02
C ASP A 118 -2.14 -54.15 13.43
#